data_AF-A0AAJ2GIP8-F1
#
_entry.id   AF-A0AAJ2GIP8-F1
#
_cell.length_a   1.000
_cell.length_b   1.000
_cell.length_c   1.000
_cell.angle_alpha   90.00
_cell.angle_beta   90.00
_cell.angle_gamma   90.00
#
_symmetry.space_group_name_H-M   'P 1'
#
loop_
_entity.id
_entity.type
_entity.pdbx_description
1 polymer ?
#
loop_
_entity_poly.entity_id
_entity_poly.type
_entity_poly.pdbx_seq_one_letter_code
_entity_poly.pdbx_strand_id
1 'polypeptide(L)'
;MIAIQIARIIAHFSLFLDLTEDDILDPDEAIQMMELLGADLKALDKTFLRELVDAFAIIAPEFSEATQQMVRDIPYSYYLEEELAADDPVRLAELDSIREARD
;
A
#
# COMPACT_ATOMS: atom_id res chain seq x y z
N MET A 1 -4.73 -10.76 -14.45
CA MET A 1 -5.22 -9.37 -14.47
C MET A 1 -4.03 -8.42 -14.45
N ILE A 2 -4.17 -7.23 -15.02
CA ILE A 2 -3.11 -6.22 -14.99
C ILE A 2 -2.82 -5.76 -13.55
N ALA A 3 -3.83 -5.73 -12.67
CA ALA A 3 -3.68 -5.39 -11.25
C ALA A 3 -2.59 -6.22 -10.51
N ILE A 4 -2.51 -7.54 -10.75
CA ILE A 4 -1.45 -8.40 -10.16
C ILE A 4 -0.06 -7.97 -10.63
N GLN A 5 0.09 -7.58 -11.90
CA GLN A 5 1.38 -7.12 -12.43
C GLN A 5 1.77 -5.77 -11.83
N ILE A 6 0.80 -4.85 -11.73
CA ILE A 6 1.00 -3.53 -11.14
C ILE A 6 1.29 -3.63 -9.63
N ALA A 7 0.56 -4.47 -8.89
CA ALA A 7 0.83 -4.73 -7.47
C ALA A 7 2.26 -5.23 -7.25
N ARG A 8 2.77 -6.11 -8.13
CA ARG A 8 4.15 -6.61 -8.02
C ARG A 8 5.17 -5.49 -8.26
N ILE A 9 4.92 -4.59 -9.21
CA ILE A 9 5.78 -3.42 -9.44
C ILE A 9 5.78 -2.51 -8.21
N ILE A 10 4.60 -2.17 -7.69
CA ILE A 10 4.46 -1.32 -6.51
C ILE A 10 5.12 -1.95 -5.29
N ALA A 11 4.91 -3.25 -5.07
CA ALA A 11 5.51 -3.96 -3.94
C ALA A 11 7.05 -3.92 -3.99
N HIS A 12 7.66 -4.13 -5.15
CA HIS A 12 9.12 -3.99 -5.26
C HIS A 12 9.59 -2.57 -4.94
N PHE A 13 8.91 -1.54 -5.47
CA PHE A 13 9.28 -0.15 -5.19
C PHE A 13 9.07 0.22 -3.72
N SER A 14 7.93 -0.15 -3.14
CA SER A 14 7.63 0.15 -1.74
C SER A 14 8.60 -0.54 -0.79
N LEU A 15 8.95 -1.80 -1.05
CA LEU A 15 9.96 -2.50 -0.26
C LEU A 15 11.36 -1.92 -0.45
N PHE A 16 11.71 -1.49 -1.66
CA PHE A 16 12.98 -0.80 -1.91
C PHE A 16 13.07 0.49 -1.09
N LEU A 17 12.02 1.31 -1.08
CA LEU A 17 12.01 2.56 -0.33
C LEU A 17 12.08 2.33 1.19
N ASP A 18 11.44 1.26 1.69
CA ASP A 18 11.33 0.99 3.13
C ASP A 18 12.50 0.17 3.71
N LEU A 19 13.21 -0.60 2.87
CA LEU A 19 14.27 -1.52 3.33
C LEU A 19 15.68 -1.11 2.90
N THR A 20 15.83 -0.09 2.06
CA THR A 20 17.17 0.41 1.71
C THR A 20 17.74 1.19 2.88
N GLU A 21 18.98 0.89 3.27
CA GLU A 21 19.65 1.54 4.39
C GLU A 21 19.90 3.04 4.11
N ASP A 22 19.82 3.85 5.17
CA ASP A 22 19.93 5.32 5.14
C ASP A 22 21.25 5.84 4.55
N ASP A 23 22.30 5.02 4.51
CA ASP A 23 23.59 5.36 3.91
C ASP A 23 23.63 5.16 2.37
N ILE A 24 22.63 4.47 1.82
CA ILE A 24 22.46 4.23 0.39
C ILE A 24 21.37 5.13 -0.20
N LEU A 25 20.25 5.29 0.51
CA LEU A 25 19.10 6.11 0.10
C LEU A 25 18.78 7.12 1.20
N ASP A 26 18.74 8.40 0.84
CA ASP A 26 18.33 9.45 1.77
C ASP A 26 16.91 9.17 2.29
N PRO A 27 16.71 9.00 3.61
CA PRO A 27 15.40 8.71 4.18
C PRO A 27 14.34 9.77 3.86
N ASP A 28 14.73 11.04 3.77
CA ASP A 28 13.79 12.13 3.46
C ASP A 28 13.28 12.01 2.02
N GLU A 29 14.17 11.63 1.09
CA GLU A 29 13.82 11.35 -0.31
C GLU A 29 12.97 10.08 -0.44
N ALA A 30 13.28 9.04 0.35
CA ALA A 30 12.48 7.82 0.39
C ALA A 30 11.04 8.09 0.85
N ILE A 31 10.88 8.84 1.94
CA ILE A 31 9.58 9.26 2.47
C ILE A 31 8.83 10.09 1.43
N GLN A 32 9.47 11.08 0.82
CA GLN A 32 8.83 11.89 -0.23
C GLN A 32 8.32 11.02 -1.39
N MET A 33 9.10 10.04 -1.83
CA MET A 33 8.68 9.13 -2.90
C MET A 33 7.52 8.23 -2.48
N MET A 34 7.47 7.78 -1.22
CA MET A 34 6.33 7.04 -0.67
C MET A 34 5.07 7.91 -0.62
N GLU A 35 5.17 9.18 -0.21
CA GLU A 35 4.05 10.12 -0.20
C GLU A 35 3.48 10.35 -1.61
N LEU A 36 4.36 10.56 -2.59
CA LEU A 36 3.97 10.71 -4.00
C LEU A 36 3.30 9.44 -4.54
N LEU A 37 3.88 8.27 -4.26
CA LEU A 37 3.29 6.99 -4.64
C LEU A 37 1.91 6.81 -4.00
N GLY A 38 1.76 7.11 -2.72
CA GLY A 38 0.47 7.06 -2.03
C GLY A 38 -0.58 7.97 -2.66
N ALA A 39 -0.21 9.20 -3.02
CA ALA A 39 -1.10 10.15 -3.69
C ALA A 39 -1.54 9.63 -5.08
N ASP A 40 -0.61 9.10 -5.87
CA ASP A 40 -0.91 8.55 -7.20
C ASP A 40 -1.81 7.30 -7.12
N LEU A 41 -1.60 6.44 -6.11
CA LEU A 41 -2.44 5.26 -5.88
C LEU A 41 -3.87 5.65 -5.50
N LYS A 42 -4.04 6.66 -4.64
CA LYS A 42 -5.37 7.16 -4.26
C LYS A 42 -6.10 7.83 -5.43
N ALA A 43 -5.37 8.39 -6.40
CA ALA A 43 -5.95 9.00 -7.59
C ALA A 43 -6.40 8.00 -8.67
N LEU A 44 -6.16 6.70 -8.49
CA LEU A 44 -6.61 5.66 -9.41
C LEU A 44 -8.15 5.56 -9.46
N ASP A 45 -8.67 5.04 -10.58
CA ASP A 45 -10.08 4.66 -10.68
C ASP A 45 -10.46 3.68 -9.55
N LYS A 46 -11.58 3.92 -8.87
CA LYS A 46 -12.00 3.13 -7.69
C LYS A 46 -12.19 1.64 -7.98
N THR A 47 -12.62 1.28 -9.19
CA THR A 47 -12.76 -0.13 -9.58
C THR A 47 -11.39 -0.78 -9.70
N PHE A 48 -10.47 -0.12 -10.39
CA PHE A 48 -9.10 -0.60 -10.52
C PHE A 48 -8.36 -0.63 -9.17
N LEU A 49 -8.52 0.40 -8.34
CA LEU A 49 -7.93 0.47 -7.00
C LEU A 49 -8.40 -0.70 -6.13
N ARG A 50 -9.68 -1.10 -6.22
CA ARG A 50 -10.18 -2.29 -5.52
C ARG A 50 -9.51 -3.57 -5.99
N GLU A 51 -9.39 -3.78 -7.30
CA GLU A 51 -8.66 -4.93 -7.85
C GLU A 51 -7.19 -4.93 -7.40
N LEU A 52 -6.58 -3.75 -7.28
CA LEU A 52 -5.19 -3.58 -6.86
C LEU A 52 -5.00 -3.91 -5.37
N VAL A 53 -5.91 -3.47 -4.50
CA VAL A 53 -5.91 -3.81 -3.07
C VAL A 53 -5.95 -5.33 -2.88
N ASP A 54 -6.86 -6.02 -3.55
CA ASP A 54 -6.97 -7.48 -3.48
C ASP A 54 -5.69 -8.18 -4.01
N ALA A 55 -5.07 -7.60 -5.04
CA ALA A 55 -3.88 -8.17 -5.67
C ALA A 55 -2.67 -8.23 -4.72
N PHE A 56 -2.52 -7.31 -3.76
CA PHE A 56 -1.41 -7.34 -2.79
C PHE A 56 -1.44 -8.61 -1.92
N ALA A 57 -2.62 -9.04 -1.46
CA ALA A 57 -2.77 -10.29 -0.71
C ALA A 57 -2.42 -11.52 -1.57
N ILE A 58 -2.73 -11.47 -2.87
CA ILE A 58 -2.45 -12.54 -3.83
C ILE A 58 -0.94 -12.69 -4.10
N ILE A 59 -0.23 -11.57 -4.28
CA ILE A 59 1.21 -11.61 -4.59
C ILE A 59 2.09 -11.79 -3.35
N ALA A 60 1.59 -11.50 -2.15
CA ALA A 60 2.39 -11.56 -0.94
C ALA A 60 3.18 -12.88 -0.77
N PRO A 61 2.60 -14.08 -1.01
CA PRO A 61 3.33 -15.35 -0.90
C PRO A 61 4.50 -15.55 -1.88
N GLU A 62 4.66 -14.67 -2.86
CA GLU A 62 5.79 -14.68 -3.79
C GLU A 62 7.04 -14.01 -3.20
N PHE A 63 6.87 -13.24 -2.14
CA PHE A 63 7.94 -12.54 -1.43
C PHE A 63 8.46 -13.38 -0.27
N SER A 64 9.65 -13.05 0.23
CA SER A 64 10.25 -13.73 1.37
C SER A 64 9.37 -13.63 2.63
N GLU A 65 9.49 -14.58 3.56
CA GLU A 65 8.74 -14.54 4.82
C GLU A 65 8.93 -13.22 5.58
N ALA A 66 10.12 -12.62 5.49
CA ALA A 66 10.45 -11.34 6.13
C ALA A 66 9.66 -10.16 5.55
N THR A 67 9.32 -10.19 4.27
CA THR A 67 8.70 -9.06 3.54
C THR A 67 7.24 -9.33 3.18
N GLN A 68 6.79 -10.58 3.27
CA GLN A 68 5.45 -11.00 2.89
C GLN A 68 4.36 -10.19 3.61
N GLN A 69 4.53 -9.93 4.91
CA GLN A 69 3.56 -9.14 5.67
C GLN A 69 3.55 -7.67 5.23
N MET A 70 4.72 -7.10 4.98
CA MET A 70 4.84 -5.72 4.47
C MET A 70 4.08 -5.56 3.15
N VAL A 71 4.16 -6.54 2.24
CA VAL A 71 3.40 -6.52 0.98
C VAL A 71 1.88 -6.56 1.23
N ARG A 72 1.41 -7.35 2.21
CA ARG A 72 -0.02 -7.36 2.59
C ARG A 72 -0.47 -6.05 3.19
N ASP A 73 0.43 -5.36 3.88
CA ASP A 73 0.15 -4.12 4.56
C ASP A 73 0.22 -2.90 3.64
N ILE A 74 0.65 -3.02 2.37
CA ILE A 74 0.70 -1.89 1.43
C ILE A 74 -0.64 -1.11 1.36
N PRO A 75 -1.82 -1.74 1.18
CA PRO A 75 -3.10 -1.03 1.22
C PRO A 75 -3.31 -0.25 2.52
N TYR A 76 -2.91 -0.84 3.65
CA TYR A 76 -2.98 -0.20 4.95
C TYR A 76 -2.02 0.99 5.03
N SER A 77 -0.74 0.82 4.69
CA SER A 77 0.27 1.88 4.76
C SER A 77 -0.08 3.11 3.92
N TYR A 78 -0.75 2.91 2.77
CA TYR A 78 -1.17 4.01 1.90
C TYR A 78 -2.62 4.46 2.06
N TYR A 79 -3.37 3.97 3.06
CA TYR A 79 -4.77 4.32 3.29
C TYR A 79 -5.69 4.08 2.07
N LEU A 80 -5.47 2.98 1.34
CA LEU A 80 -6.21 2.69 0.11
C LEU A 80 -7.62 2.17 0.38
N GLU A 81 -7.83 1.46 1.50
CA GLU A 81 -9.15 0.96 1.88
C GLU A 81 -10.08 2.10 2.30
N GLU A 82 -9.54 3.13 2.95
CA GLU A 82 -10.23 4.35 3.33
C GLU A 82 -10.62 5.16 2.10
N GLU A 83 -9.72 5.29 1.12
CA GLU A 83 -10.01 5.95 -0.16
C GLU A 83 -11.17 5.24 -0.90
N LEU A 84 -11.18 3.90 -0.88
CA LEU A 84 -12.29 3.12 -1.44
C LEU A 84 -13.60 3.31 -0.65
N ALA A 85 -13.51 3.58 0.64
CA ALA A 85 -14.64 3.81 1.54
C ALA A 85 -15.05 5.29 1.67
N ALA A 86 -14.44 6.22 0.93
CA ALA A 86 -14.68 7.66 1.10
C ALA A 86 -16.15 8.08 0.94
N ASP A 87 -16.95 7.33 0.18
CA ASP A 87 -18.38 7.57 -0.02
C ASP A 87 -19.28 6.76 0.95
N ASP A 88 -18.68 5.99 1.86
CA ASP A 88 -19.34 5.18 2.88
C ASP A 88 -18.84 5.56 4.29
N PRO A 89 -19.50 6.53 4.95
CA PRO A 89 -19.03 7.08 6.23
C PRO A 89 -19.06 6.05 7.37
N VAL A 90 -19.88 4.99 7.27
CA VAL A 90 -19.92 3.93 8.28
C VAL A 90 -18.68 3.05 8.12
N ARG A 91 -18.38 2.62 6.89
CA ARG A 91 -17.19 1.83 6.59
C ARG A 91 -15.90 2.58 6.92
N LEU A 92 -15.86 3.89 6.64
CA LEU A 92 -14.71 4.72 6.97
C LEU A 92 -14.46 4.78 8.49
N ALA A 93 -15.49 5.00 9.30
CA ALA A 93 -15.36 5.02 10.75
C ALA A 93 -14.89 3.67 11.34
N GLU A 94 -15.31 2.55 10.75
CA GLU A 94 -14.80 1.22 11.11
C GLU A 94 -13.31 1.06 10.82
N LEU A 95 -12.87 1.50 9.63
CA LEU A 95 -11.46 1.46 9.22
C LEU A 95 -10.58 2.33 10.12
N ASP A 96 -11.03 3.54 10.44
CA ASP A 96 -10.35 4.45 11.36
C ASP A 96 -10.18 3.79 12.74
N SER A 97 -11.23 3.14 13.26
CA SER A 97 -11.17 2.41 14.53
C SER A 97 -10.18 1.23 14.50
N ILE A 98 -10.07 0.53 13.36
CA ILE A 98 -9.11 -0.57 13.18
C ILE A 98 -7.67 -0.03 13.18
N ARG A 99 -7.43 1.13 12.57
CA ARG A 99 -6.12 1.81 12.59
C ARG A 99 -5.71 2.24 13.98
N GLU A 100 -6.59 2.94 14.68
CA GLU A 100 -6.34 3.39 16.06
C GLU A 100 -6.00 2.23 17.01
N ALA A 101 -6.49 1.02 16.73
CA ALA A 101 -6.17 -0.16 17.52
C ALA A 101 -4.83 -0.82 17.16
N ARG A 102 -4.24 -0.48 16.00
CA ARG A 102 -2.97 -1.04 15.50
C ARG A 102 -1.76 -0.15 15.80
N ASP A 103 -1.98 1.15 15.95
CA ASP A 103 -0.98 2.16 16.36
C ASP A 103 -0.74 2.16 17.88
#